data_AF-A0A9D7U6I5-F1
#
_entry.id   AF-A0A9D7U6I5-F1
#
_cell.length_a   1.000
_cell.length_b   1.000
_cell.length_c   1.000
_cell.angle_alpha   90.00
_cell.angle_beta   90.00
_cell.angle_gamma   90.00
#
_symmetry.space_group_name_H-M   'P 1'
#
loop_
_entity.id
_entity.type
_entity.pdbx_description
1 polymer ?
#
loop_
_entity_poly.entity_id
_entity_poly.type
_entity_poly.pdbx_seq_one_letter_code
_entity_poly.pdbx_strand_id
1 'polypeptide(L)'
;MHQQWQKFIGEVASRGLLVNVSRLGFEGVVIKSDQTTENKFLMEDGKFISGNLTMKAKTMEAAVEMAKHCPVLFAGGTVEVRTTIPMN
;
A
#
# COMPACT_ATOMS: atom_id res chain seq x y z
N MET A 1 -2.55 1.21 16.76
CA MET A 1 -2.19 1.48 15.35
C MET A 1 -0.69 1.66 15.11
N HIS A 2 0.00 2.68 15.65
CA HIS A 2 1.43 2.91 15.34
C HIS A 2 2.32 1.68 15.61
N GLN A 3 2.20 1.06 16.78
CA GLN A 3 2.98 -0.14 17.12
C GLN A 3 2.65 -1.36 16.23
N GLN A 4 1.41 -1.51 15.78
CA GLN A 4 1.02 -2.60 14.87
C GLN A 4 1.65 -2.42 13.49
N TRP A 5 1.70 -1.19 12.99
CA TRP A 5 2.42 -0.84 11.77
C TRP A 5 3.92 -1.12 11.88
N GLN A 6 4.55 -0.69 12.98
CA GLN A 6 5.97 -0.98 13.23
C GLN A 6 6.23 -2.49 13.29
N LYS A 7 5.37 -3.26 13.95
CA LYS A 7 5.50 -4.72 14.03
C LYS A 7 5.36 -5.38 12.65
N PHE A 8 4.34 -5.03 11.89
CA PHE A 8 4.09 -5.59 10.56
C PHE A 8 5.24 -5.27 9.59
N ILE A 9 5.64 -4.01 9.49
CA ILE A 9 6.74 -3.59 8.62
C ILE A 9 8.06 -4.23 9.09
N GLY A 10 8.29 -4.28 10.41
CA GLY A 10 9.46 -4.93 11.01
C GLY A 10 9.55 -6.42 10.71
N GLU A 11 8.42 -7.14 10.69
CA GLU A 11 8.39 -8.56 10.30
C GLU A 11 8.74 -8.76 8.82
N VAL A 12 8.23 -7.91 7.93
CA VAL A 12 8.58 -7.95 6.51
C VAL A 12 10.06 -7.64 6.29
N ALA A 13 10.58 -6.63 6.99
CA ALA A 13 11.97 -6.20 6.91
C ALA A 13 12.95 -7.24 7.47
N SER A 14 12.64 -7.85 8.62
CA SER A 14 13.53 -8.84 9.26
C SER A 14 13.72 -10.10 8.42
N ARG A 15 12.76 -10.42 7.55
CA ARG A 15 12.83 -11.51 6.56
C ARG A 15 13.60 -11.12 5.28
N GLY A 16 14.09 -9.89 5.17
CA GLY A 16 14.77 -9.37 3.98
C GLY A 16 13.85 -9.19 2.77
N LEU A 17 12.54 -9.12 2.99
CA LEU A 17 11.54 -9.06 1.93
C LEU A 17 11.12 -7.62 1.60
N LEU A 18 11.33 -6.66 2.49
CA LEU A 18 10.91 -5.27 2.27
C LEU A 18 11.70 -4.63 1.12
N VAL A 19 10.98 -4.03 0.16
CA VAL A 19 11.58 -3.19 -0.90
C VAL A 19 11.32 -1.72 -0.60
N ASN A 20 10.08 -1.34 -0.34
CA ASN A 20 9.69 0.02 0.03
C ASN A 20 8.37 0.01 0.81
N VAL A 21 8.12 1.04 1.60
CA VAL A 21 6.82 1.30 2.25
C VAL A 21 6.59 2.80 2.32
N SER A 22 5.37 3.24 2.02
CA SER A 22 5.00 4.64 2.08
C SER A 22 3.59 4.84 2.62
N ARG A 23 3.38 5.95 3.30
CA ARG A 23 2.05 6.47 3.65
C ARG A 23 1.76 7.65 2.73
N LEU A 24 0.51 7.74 2.28
CA LEU A 24 0.03 8.87 1.50
C LEU A 24 -0.61 9.90 2.44
N GLY A 25 -0.42 11.17 2.12
CA GLY A 25 -1.06 12.28 2.81
C GLY A 25 -2.54 12.42 2.42
N PHE A 26 -3.25 13.28 3.13
CA PHE A 26 -4.65 13.63 2.84
C PHE A 26 -4.78 14.87 1.94
N GLU A 27 -3.65 15.40 1.47
CA GLU A 27 -3.57 16.49 0.51
C GLU A 27 -2.96 15.94 -0.78
N GLY A 28 -3.51 16.34 -1.93
CA GLY A 28 -3.07 15.85 -3.22
C GLY A 28 -3.61 16.69 -4.36
N VAL A 29 -3.05 16.45 -5.55
CA VAL A 29 -3.51 17.04 -6.80
C VAL A 29 -3.73 15.92 -7.81
N VAL A 30 -4.93 15.85 -8.38
CA VAL A 30 -5.24 14.97 -9.51
C VAL A 30 -4.94 15.72 -10.80
N ILE A 31 -4.15 15.10 -11.69
CA ILE A 31 -3.84 15.60 -13.02
C ILE A 31 -4.61 14.74 -14.03
N LYS A 32 -5.38 15.37 -14.91
CA LYS A 32 -6.13 14.69 -15.98
C LYS A 32 -5.32 14.61 -17.27
N SER A 33 -5.80 13.82 -18.23
CA SER A 33 -5.16 13.65 -19.55
C SER A 33 -5.08 14.95 -20.37
N ASP A 34 -6.00 15.88 -20.14
CA ASP A 34 -5.99 17.22 -20.72
C ASP A 34 -5.11 18.23 -19.97
N GLN A 35 -4.29 17.76 -19.01
CA GLN A 35 -3.41 18.53 -18.15
C GLN A 35 -4.11 19.46 -17.14
N THR A 36 -5.44 19.37 -17.01
CA THR A 36 -6.15 20.10 -15.94
C THR A 36 -5.88 19.47 -14.57
N THR A 37 -5.84 20.31 -13.54
CA THR A 37 -5.54 19.91 -12.16
C THR A 37 -6.71 20.13 -11.22
N GLU A 38 -6.90 19.22 -10.28
CA GLU A 38 -7.87 19.35 -9.19
C GLU A 38 -7.17 19.13 -7.84
N ASN A 39 -7.33 20.06 -6.89
CA ASN A 39 -6.77 19.97 -5.54
C ASN A 39 -7.56 18.98 -4.67
N LYS A 40 -7.38 17.69 -4.98
CA LYS A 40 -7.97 16.55 -4.28
C LYS A 40 -7.07 15.31 -4.46
N PHE A 41 -7.36 14.25 -3.74
CA PHE A 41 -6.85 12.90 -4.03
C PHE A 41 -7.95 12.03 -4.62
N LEU A 42 -7.57 10.92 -5.25
CA LEU A 42 -8.52 9.98 -5.83
C LEU A 42 -9.25 9.22 -4.71
N MET A 43 -10.58 9.22 -4.82
CA MET A 43 -11.48 8.47 -3.96
C MET A 43 -12.55 7.82 -4.82
N GLU A 44 -12.85 6.56 -4.54
CA GLU A 44 -13.87 5.76 -5.22
C GLU A 44 -14.69 5.04 -4.15
N ASP A 45 -16.02 5.17 -4.21
CA ASP A 45 -16.95 4.60 -3.21
C ASP A 45 -16.58 4.89 -1.75
N GLY A 46 -16.11 6.11 -1.47
CA GLY A 46 -15.68 6.53 -0.13
C GLY A 46 -14.34 5.93 0.32
N LYS A 47 -13.64 5.20 -0.55
CA LYS A 47 -12.33 4.59 -0.28
C LYS A 47 -11.23 5.34 -1.02
N PHE A 48 -10.06 5.38 -0.42
CA PHE A 48 -8.86 5.97 -1.00
C PHE A 48 -7.64 5.12 -0.60
N ILE A 49 -6.56 5.24 -1.37
CA ILE A 49 -5.31 4.57 -1.05
C ILE A 49 -4.60 5.39 0.04
N SER A 50 -4.37 4.77 1.21
CA SER A 50 -3.70 5.43 2.35
C SER A 50 -2.19 5.19 2.38
N GLY A 51 -1.68 4.26 1.57
CA GLY A 51 -0.28 3.87 1.54
C GLY A 51 -0.05 2.66 0.66
N ASN A 52 1.22 2.29 0.50
CA ASN A 52 1.62 1.08 -0.19
C ASN A 52 2.83 0.44 0.50
N LEU A 53 3.01 -0.86 0.25
CA LEU A 53 4.20 -1.60 0.62
C LEU A 53 4.57 -2.48 -0.57
N THR A 54 5.82 -2.37 -1.01
CA THR A 54 6.40 -3.26 -2.00
C THR A 54 7.31 -4.25 -1.28
N MET A 55 7.12 -5.54 -1.55
CA MET A 55 7.95 -6.61 -1.01
C MET A 55 8.30 -7.66 -2.06
N LYS A 56 9.38 -8.38 -1.79
CA LYS A 56 9.72 -9.63 -2.47
C LYS A 56 8.87 -10.77 -1.90
N ALA A 57 8.40 -11.65 -2.77
CA ALA A 57 7.75 -12.89 -2.40
C ALA A 57 8.08 -13.97 -3.44
N LYS A 58 8.13 -15.24 -3.03
CA LYS A 58 8.37 -16.36 -3.95
C LYS A 58 7.16 -16.67 -4.81
N THR A 59 5.96 -16.45 -4.27
CA THR A 59 4.68 -16.70 -4.95
C THR A 59 3.66 -15.63 -4.55
N MET A 60 2.56 -15.53 -5.31
CA MET A 60 1.45 -14.63 -4.98
C MET A 60 0.82 -15.01 -3.63
N GLU A 61 0.66 -16.31 -3.37
CA GLU A 61 0.05 -16.83 -2.15
C GLU A 61 0.86 -16.41 -0.92
N ALA A 62 2.20 -16.48 -1.00
CA ALA A 62 3.07 -16.03 0.08
C ALA A 62 2.92 -14.53 0.36
N ALA A 63 2.75 -13.70 -0.69
CA ALA A 63 2.49 -12.27 -0.53
C ALA A 63 1.11 -12.02 0.11
N VAL A 64 0.08 -12.76 -0.32
CA VAL A 64 -1.28 -12.69 0.24
C VAL A 64 -1.29 -13.09 1.72
N GLU A 65 -0.61 -14.18 2.11
CA GLU A 65 -0.53 -14.59 3.52
C GLU A 65 0.15 -13.54 4.39
N MET A 66 1.20 -12.87 3.89
CA MET A 66 1.75 -11.73 4.61
C MET A 66 0.74 -10.58 4.70
N ALA A 67 0.10 -10.22 3.58
CA ALA A 67 -0.81 -9.09 3.48
C ALA A 67 -2.04 -9.20 4.41
N LYS A 68 -2.50 -10.43 4.74
CA LYS A 68 -3.56 -10.68 5.72
C LYS A 68 -3.26 -10.13 7.13
N HIS A 69 -2.00 -9.85 7.44
CA HIS A 69 -1.57 -9.28 8.72
C HIS A 69 -1.42 -7.75 8.67
N CYS A 70 -1.75 -7.11 7.54
CA CYS A 70 -1.65 -5.66 7.39
C CYS A 70 -2.58 -4.94 8.37
N PRO A 71 -2.09 -3.96 9.16
CA PRO A 71 -2.89 -3.33 10.20
C PRO A 71 -4.14 -2.58 9.71
N VAL A 72 -4.21 -2.21 8.43
CA VAL A 72 -5.39 -1.55 7.85
C VAL A 72 -6.63 -2.43 7.89
N LEU A 73 -6.46 -3.76 7.86
CA LEU A 73 -7.55 -4.73 7.92
C LEU A 73 -8.26 -4.71 9.28
N PHE A 74 -7.52 -4.45 10.37
CA PHE A 74 -8.11 -4.30 11.70
C PHE A 74 -8.94 -3.01 11.86
N ALA A 75 -8.76 -2.05 10.95
CA ALA A 75 -9.52 -0.81 10.90
C ALA A 75 -10.69 -0.87 9.90
N GLY A 76 -11.01 -2.06 9.36
CA GLY A 76 -12.08 -2.23 8.37
C GLY A 76 -11.71 -1.78 6.96
N GLY A 77 -10.44 -1.47 6.71
CA GLY A 77 -9.95 -1.20 5.36
C GLY A 77 -9.69 -2.47 4.57
N THR A 78 -9.12 -2.29 3.38
CA THR A 78 -8.81 -3.38 2.45
C THR A 78 -7.36 -3.35 2.02
N VAL A 79 -6.83 -4.50 1.63
CA VAL A 79 -5.51 -4.62 0.99
C VAL A 79 -5.70 -5.30 -0.35
N GLU A 80 -5.16 -4.66 -1.38
CA GLU A 80 -5.03 -5.24 -2.71
C GLU A 80 -3.58 -5.73 -2.89
N VAL A 81 -3.41 -6.94 -3.43
CA VAL A 81 -2.09 -7.53 -3.69
C VAL A 81 -1.94 -7.78 -5.18
N ARG A 82 -0.89 -7.22 -5.78
CA ARG A 82 -0.57 -7.37 -7.20
C ARG A 82 0.93 -7.56 -7.41
N THR A 83 1.29 -8.20 -8.51
CA THR A 83 2.69 -8.25 -8.97
C THR A 83 3.10 -6.88 -9.51
N THR A 84 4.40 -6.56 -9.37
CA THR A 84 4.99 -5.41 -10.05
C THR A 84 5.51 -5.84 -11.41
N ILE A 85 5.33 -4.98 -12.41
CA ILE A 85 5.94 -5.17 -13.74
C ILE A 85 7.10 -4.16 -13.81
N PRO A 86 8.34 -4.63 -13.97
CA PRO A 86 9.48 -3.72 -14.04
C PRO A 86 9.41 -2.89 -15.33
N MET A 87 9.70 -1.60 -15.22
CA MET A 87 9.92 -0.71 -16.35
C MET A 87 11.39 -0.83 -16.73
N ASN A 88 11.70 -1.72 -17.66
CA ASN A 88 13.04 -1.87 -18.25
C ASN A 88 13.21 -0.88 -19.39
#